data_AF-A0A645H047-F1
#
_entry.id   AF-A0A645H047-F1
#
_cell.length_a   1.000
_cell.length_b   1.000
_cell.length_c   1.000
_cell.angle_alpha   90.00
_cell.angle_beta   90.00
_cell.angle_gamma   90.00
#
_symmetry.space_group_name_H-M   'P 1'
#
loop_
_entity.id
_entity.type
_entity.pdbx_description
1 polymer ?
#
loop_
_entity_poly.entity_id
_entity_poly.type
_entity_poly.pdbx_seq_one_letter_code
_entity_poly.pdbx_strand_id
1 'polypeptide(L)'
;MFLIDCEYTFDRNKLIFYFTAEGRIDFRELVKDLAAIFKTRIELRQIGVRDEAKSIGGLGPCGRSLCCSSWLGDFQPVSIKMAKDQSLSLNPTKISGICGRLFCCLKYEHDVYAEAIDVMPVVGSIVKVEEGKGKVIEINPLLEQVRVEFNDKTIKIYHREEVKILHEPKKCGGCMNLRAEGLDEATLRELKKLED
;
A
#
# COMPACT_ATOMS: atom_id res chain seq x y z
N MET A 1 20.06 14.88 12.09
CA MET A 1 20.62 13.84 11.22
C MET A 1 20.71 12.57 12.04
N PHE A 2 20.22 11.45 11.51
CA PHE A 2 20.44 10.12 12.08
C PHE A 2 21.28 9.32 11.10
N LEU A 3 22.47 8.88 11.53
CA LEU A 3 23.34 8.02 10.73
C LEU A 3 22.79 6.59 10.77
N ILE A 4 22.61 5.98 9.61
CA ILE A 4 22.06 4.63 9.47
C ILE A 4 23.17 3.62 9.22
N ASP A 5 24.02 3.88 8.23
CA ASP A 5 25.10 2.96 7.86
C ASP A 5 26.26 3.70 7.18
N CYS A 6 27.43 3.05 7.09
CA CYS A 6 28.56 3.53 6.31
C CYS A 6 29.33 2.40 5.64
N GLU A 7 29.71 2.60 4.38
CA GLU A 7 30.41 1.58 3.59
C GLU A 7 31.53 2.18 2.73
N TYR A 8 32.61 1.41 2.57
CA TYR A 8 33.62 1.70 1.57
C TYR A 8 33.21 1.10 0.23
N THR A 9 33.49 1.82 -0.85
CA THR A 9 33.51 1.19 -2.17
C THR A 9 34.60 0.11 -2.21
N PHE A 10 34.44 -0.90 -3.08
CA PHE A 10 35.39 -2.01 -3.17
C PHE A 10 36.83 -1.57 -3.43
N ASP A 11 37.02 -0.50 -4.19
CA ASP A 11 38.32 0.13 -4.47
C ASP A 11 38.83 1.03 -3.34
N ARG A 12 38.05 1.20 -2.26
CA ARG A 12 38.28 2.10 -1.12
C ARG A 12 38.49 3.57 -1.48
N ASN A 13 38.16 3.97 -2.70
CA ASN A 13 38.32 5.36 -3.13
C ASN A 13 37.22 6.28 -2.58
N LYS A 14 36.11 5.71 -2.13
CA LYS A 14 34.97 6.44 -1.58
C LYS A 14 34.45 5.77 -0.32
N LEU A 15 34.08 6.59 0.66
CA LEU A 15 33.35 6.20 1.88
C LEU A 15 31.98 6.88 1.83
N ILE A 16 30.92 6.07 1.80
CA ILE A 16 29.53 6.52 1.70
C ILE A 16 28.88 6.43 3.07
N PHE A 17 28.22 7.51 3.51
CA PHE A 17 27.42 7.52 4.73
C PHE A 17 25.94 7.66 4.37
N TYR A 18 25.13 6.70 4.80
CA TYR A 18 23.69 6.71 4.65
C TYR A 18 23.04 7.33 5.87
N PHE A 19 22.20 8.33 5.68
CA PHE A 19 21.56 9.04 6.79
C PHE A 19 20.13 9.48 6.48
N THR A 20 19.34 9.70 7.53
CA THR A 20 18.01 10.32 7.44
C THR A 20 18.00 11.70 8.09
N ALA A 21 17.17 12.61 7.55
CA ALA A 21 17.01 13.97 8.02
C ALA A 21 15.64 14.54 7.60
N GLU A 22 15.03 15.34 8.46
CA GLU A 22 13.74 16.01 8.20
C GLU A 22 13.86 17.25 7.29
N GLY A 23 15.09 17.69 6.99
CA GLY A 23 15.34 18.87 6.18
C GLY A 23 16.75 18.91 5.61
N ARG A 24 17.08 19.99 4.89
CA ARG A 24 18.43 20.21 4.36
C ARG A 24 19.37 20.56 5.51
N ILE A 25 20.50 19.86 5.55
CA ILE A 25 21.55 20.07 6.55
C ILE A 25 22.81 20.50 5.81
N ASP A 26 23.51 21.50 6.33
CA ASP A 26 24.80 21.92 5.80
C ASP A 26 25.91 21.05 6.37
N PHE A 27 26.55 20.25 5.52
CA PHE A 27 27.59 19.30 5.93
C PHE A 27 29.01 19.76 5.59
N ARG A 28 29.21 21.02 5.19
CA ARG A 28 30.51 21.49 4.70
C ARG A 28 31.66 21.31 5.70
N GLU A 29 31.42 21.51 6.99
CA GLU A 29 32.45 21.31 8.02
C GLU A 29 32.65 19.82 8.33
N LEU A 30 31.57 19.07 8.54
CA LEU A 30 31.63 17.64 8.81
C LEU A 30 32.37 16.86 7.70
N VAL A 31 32.12 17.21 6.43
CA VAL A 31 32.81 16.57 5.30
C VAL A 31 34.32 16.84 5.34
N LYS A 32 34.76 18.04 5.74
CA LYS A 32 36.19 18.36 5.88
C LYS A 32 36.84 17.53 6.98
N ASP A 33 36.19 17.42 8.13
CA ASP A 33 36.71 16.67 9.27
C ASP A 33 36.82 15.18 8.93
N LEU A 34 35.76 14.60 8.34
CA LEU A 34 35.77 13.20 7.90
C LEU A 34 36.83 12.95 6.82
N ALA A 35 36.97 13.85 5.85
CA ALA A 35 37.99 13.71 4.79
C ALA A 35 39.42 13.79 5.36
N ALA A 36 39.66 14.63 6.38
CA ALA A 36 40.96 14.72 7.04
C ALA A 36 41.32 13.43 7.80
N ILE A 37 40.33 12.79 8.43
CA ILE A 37 40.51 11.55 9.20
C ILE A 37 40.69 10.35 8.26
N PHE A 38 39.74 10.13 7.36
CA PHE A 38 39.68 8.92 6.52
C PHE A 38 40.54 9.01 5.26
N LYS A 39 41.01 10.21 4.89
CA LYS A 39 41.86 10.46 3.71
C LYS A 39 41.29 9.86 2.42
N THR A 40 39.96 9.83 2.32
CA THR A 40 39.17 9.19 1.27
C THR A 40 38.05 10.13 0.86
N ARG A 41 37.53 10.01 -0.37
CA ARG A 41 36.39 10.83 -0.80
C ARG A 41 35.15 10.48 0.04
N ILE A 42 34.61 11.47 0.75
CA ILE A 42 33.40 11.32 1.56
C ILE A 42 32.18 11.64 0.71
N GLU A 43 31.19 10.75 0.73
CA GLU A 43 29.87 10.97 0.13
C GLU A 43 28.81 10.81 1.21
N LEU A 44 27.95 11.81 1.36
CA LEU A 44 26.82 11.77 2.29
C LEU A 44 25.55 11.56 1.47
N ARG A 45 24.86 10.45 1.70
CA ARG A 45 23.64 10.07 0.98
C ARG A 45 22.44 10.09 1.92
N GLN A 46 21.51 11.00 1.64
CA GLN A 46 20.23 11.01 2.33
C GLN A 46 19.34 9.89 1.77
N ILE A 47 18.76 9.09 2.65
CA ILE A 47 17.80 8.03 2.30
C ILE A 47 16.43 8.30 2.94
N GLY A 48 15.38 7.75 2.35
CA GLY A 48 14.02 7.89 2.88
C GLY A 48 13.76 6.95 4.07
N VAL A 49 12.70 7.23 4.84
CA VAL A 49 12.28 6.40 5.99
C VAL A 49 12.01 4.93 5.61
N ARG A 50 11.59 4.67 4.37
CA ARG A 50 11.39 3.30 3.88
C ARG A 50 12.70 2.59 3.57
N ASP A 51 13.67 3.29 3.01
CA ASP A 51 15.01 2.75 2.77
C ASP A 51 15.76 2.49 4.08
N GLU A 52 15.56 3.34 5.08
CA GLU A 52 16.01 3.11 6.46
C GLU A 52 15.43 1.79 7.00
N ALA A 53 14.12 1.59 6.93
CA ALA A 53 13.48 0.34 7.33
C ALA A 53 13.94 -0.86 6.50
N LYS A 54 14.23 -0.67 5.20
CA LYS A 54 14.78 -1.72 4.32
C LYS A 54 16.18 -2.14 4.78
N SER A 55 17.03 -1.19 5.13
CA SER A 55 18.41 -1.44 5.57
C SER A 55 18.47 -2.13 6.94
N ILE A 56 17.62 -1.70 7.88
CA ILE A 56 17.53 -2.30 9.22
C ILE A 56 16.83 -3.66 9.17
N GLY A 57 15.84 -3.80 8.28
CA GLY A 57 14.96 -4.96 8.23
C GLY A 57 13.95 -4.97 9.38
N GLY A 58 13.39 -6.13 9.67
CA GLY A 58 12.41 -6.32 10.76
C GLY A 58 11.22 -7.18 10.35
N LEU A 59 10.19 -7.18 11.19
CA LEU A 59 8.95 -7.91 10.97
C LEU A 59 7.80 -6.94 10.69
N GLY A 60 7.02 -7.23 9.65
CA GLY A 60 5.80 -6.51 9.36
C GLY A 60 4.65 -6.93 10.30
N PRO A 61 3.53 -6.21 10.28
CA PRO A 61 2.36 -6.57 11.08
C PRO A 61 1.74 -7.92 10.70
N CYS A 62 2.09 -8.46 9.53
CA CYS A 62 1.74 -9.82 9.10
C CYS A 62 2.63 -10.91 9.72
N GLY A 63 3.61 -10.56 10.56
CA GLY A 63 4.54 -11.50 11.21
C GLY A 63 5.67 -12.01 10.33
N ARG A 64 5.78 -11.55 9.07
CA ARG A 64 6.85 -11.90 8.12
C ARG A 64 7.92 -10.83 8.07
N SER A 65 9.09 -11.14 7.52
CA SER A 65 10.11 -10.13 7.22
C SER A 65 9.57 -9.03 6.29
N LEU A 66 10.15 -7.83 6.39
CA LEU A 66 9.71 -6.71 5.54
C LEU A 66 9.87 -7.07 4.06
N CYS A 67 8.83 -6.79 3.26
CA CYS A 67 8.83 -7.10 1.83
C CYS A 67 9.94 -6.32 1.10
N CYS A 68 10.18 -5.06 1.47
CA CYS A 68 11.23 -4.21 0.91
C CYS A 68 12.65 -4.71 1.20
N SER A 69 12.88 -5.38 2.33
CA SER A 69 14.20 -5.92 2.71
C SER A 69 14.42 -7.37 2.27
N SER A 70 13.42 -8.03 1.71
CA SER A 70 13.48 -9.45 1.35
C SER A 70 13.50 -9.67 -0.16
N TRP A 71 12.33 -9.62 -0.81
CA TRP A 71 12.17 -10.02 -2.21
C TRP A 71 11.70 -8.89 -3.12
N LEU A 72 11.00 -7.87 -2.59
CA LEU A 72 10.45 -6.80 -3.41
C LEU A 72 11.58 -5.85 -3.86
N GLY A 73 12.48 -5.49 -2.94
CA GLY A 73 13.63 -4.64 -3.22
C GLY A 73 13.23 -3.20 -3.55
N ASP A 74 12.86 -2.96 -4.80
CA ASP A 74 12.41 -1.67 -5.30
C ASP A 74 10.89 -1.59 -5.25
N PHE A 75 10.36 -0.43 -4.88
CA PHE A 75 8.93 -0.23 -4.69
C PHE A 75 8.41 0.92 -5.55
N GLN A 76 7.22 0.73 -6.07
CA GLN A 76 6.47 1.76 -6.77
C GLN A 76 5.65 2.62 -5.79
N PRO A 77 5.27 3.85 -6.17
CA PRO A 77 4.41 4.69 -5.36
C PRO A 77 3.09 4.00 -5.04
N VAL A 78 2.70 4.05 -3.76
CA VAL A 78 1.47 3.44 -3.26
C VAL A 78 0.44 4.55 -2.96
N SER A 79 -0.80 4.34 -3.39
CA SER A 79 -1.91 5.27 -3.11
C SER A 79 -2.99 4.63 -2.24
N ILE A 80 -3.74 5.46 -1.53
CA ILE A 80 -4.88 5.06 -0.69
C ILE A 80 -5.96 4.36 -1.52
N LYS A 81 -6.07 4.69 -2.81
CA LYS A 81 -7.03 4.03 -3.70
C LYS A 81 -6.77 2.52 -3.76
N MET A 82 -5.52 2.08 -3.77
CA MET A 82 -5.17 0.66 -3.80
C MET A 82 -5.68 -0.07 -2.54
N ALA A 83 -5.58 0.55 -1.36
CA ALA A 83 -6.13 0.00 -0.12
C ALA A 83 -7.66 -0.11 -0.17
N LYS A 84 -8.34 0.86 -0.82
CA LYS A 84 -9.80 0.80 -1.03
C LYS A 84 -10.20 -0.31 -1.98
N ASP A 85 -9.50 -0.45 -3.10
CA ASP A 85 -9.75 -1.49 -4.10
C ASP A 85 -9.59 -2.90 -3.47
N GLN A 86 -8.66 -3.04 -2.53
CA GLN A 86 -8.43 -4.27 -1.75
C GLN A 86 -9.35 -4.45 -0.54
N SER A 87 -10.35 -3.57 -0.37
CA SER A 87 -11.33 -3.63 0.73
C SER A 87 -10.71 -3.59 2.13
N LEU A 88 -9.55 -2.94 2.29
CA LEU A 88 -8.90 -2.77 3.58
C LEU A 88 -9.48 -1.58 4.37
N SER A 89 -9.41 -1.67 5.70
CA SER A 89 -9.78 -0.57 6.57
C SER A 89 -8.83 0.61 6.38
N LEU A 90 -9.38 1.81 6.20
CA LEU A 90 -8.59 3.04 6.01
C LEU A 90 -8.01 3.61 7.31
N ASN A 91 -7.89 2.79 8.36
CA ASN A 91 -7.20 3.18 9.57
C ASN A 91 -5.67 3.16 9.32
N PRO A 92 -4.95 4.29 9.51
CA PRO A 92 -3.50 4.37 9.28
C PRO A 92 -2.71 3.22 9.90
N THR A 93 -3.03 2.83 11.12
CA THR A 93 -2.34 1.75 11.85
C THR A 93 -2.50 0.38 11.20
N LYS A 94 -3.55 0.18 10.38
CA LYS A 94 -3.85 -1.08 9.70
C LYS A 94 -3.31 -1.16 8.27
N ILE A 95 -2.89 -0.05 7.67
CA ILE A 95 -2.40 0.02 6.28
C ILE A 95 -0.99 0.59 6.14
N SER A 96 -0.36 0.97 7.26
CA SER A 96 0.99 1.53 7.27
C SER A 96 2.01 0.50 7.75
N GLY A 97 3.13 0.44 7.04
CA GLY A 97 4.31 -0.31 7.43
C GLY A 97 5.03 0.28 8.63
N ILE A 98 6.00 -0.46 9.15
CA ILE A 98 6.88 0.00 10.24
C ILE A 98 7.64 1.30 9.89
N CYS A 99 7.87 1.55 8.60
CA CYS A 99 8.45 2.79 8.08
C CYS A 99 7.51 4.00 8.14
N GLY A 100 6.27 3.85 8.62
CA GLY A 100 5.29 4.94 8.69
C GLY A 100 4.72 5.37 7.34
N ARG A 101 4.93 4.58 6.27
CA ARG A 101 4.32 4.76 4.94
C ARG A 101 3.33 3.62 4.65
N LEU A 102 2.49 3.78 3.63
CA LEU A 102 1.59 2.70 3.18
C LEU A 102 2.36 1.40 2.88
N PHE A 103 1.71 0.24 3.01
CA PHE A 103 2.37 -1.02 2.69
C PHE A 103 2.73 -1.13 1.21
N CYS A 104 3.98 -1.51 0.93
CA CYS A 104 4.44 -1.79 -0.43
C CYS A 104 3.73 -3.01 -1.07
N CYS A 105 3.20 -3.95 -0.26
CA CYS A 105 2.43 -5.08 -0.77
C CYS A 105 1.10 -4.66 -1.42
N LEU A 106 0.54 -3.49 -1.04
CA LEU A 106 -0.68 -2.98 -1.68
C LEU A 106 -0.46 -2.82 -3.19
N LYS A 107 0.65 -2.21 -3.60
CA LYS A 107 0.92 -2.04 -5.03
C LYS A 107 1.26 -3.37 -5.70
N TYR A 108 2.01 -4.24 -5.02
CA TYR A 108 2.34 -5.56 -5.56
C TYR A 108 1.08 -6.38 -5.90
N GLU A 109 0.08 -6.37 -5.02
CA GLU A 109 -1.15 -7.13 -5.21
C GLU A 109 -2.17 -6.41 -6.11
N HIS A 110 -2.03 -5.10 -6.29
CA HIS A 110 -3.04 -4.24 -6.95
C HIS A 110 -3.40 -4.71 -8.36
N ASP A 111 -2.42 -5.13 -9.15
CA ASP A 111 -2.67 -5.48 -10.55
C ASP A 111 -3.58 -6.73 -10.66
N VAL A 112 -3.34 -7.72 -9.79
CA VAL A 112 -4.18 -8.93 -9.69
C VAL A 112 -5.59 -8.57 -9.19
N TYR A 113 -5.69 -7.67 -8.21
CA TYR A 113 -6.98 -7.19 -7.73
C TYR A 113 -7.75 -6.43 -8.81
N ALA A 114 -7.09 -5.58 -9.61
CA ALA A 114 -7.72 -4.82 -10.66
C ALA A 114 -8.32 -5.75 -11.73
N GLU A 115 -7.57 -6.75 -12.17
CA GLU A 115 -8.05 -7.78 -13.10
C GLU A 115 -9.25 -8.55 -12.54
N ALA A 116 -9.17 -8.97 -11.27
CA ALA A 116 -10.26 -9.68 -10.61
C ALA A 116 -11.52 -8.81 -10.41
N ILE A 117 -11.37 -7.52 -10.14
CA ILE A 117 -12.50 -6.59 -9.98
C ILE A 117 -13.18 -6.32 -11.32
N ASP A 118 -12.43 -6.19 -12.41
CA ASP A 118 -12.98 -5.88 -13.74
C ASP A 118 -13.95 -6.94 -14.25
N VAL A 119 -13.74 -8.18 -13.83
CA VAL A 119 -14.54 -9.33 -14.26
C VAL A 119 -15.72 -9.61 -13.31
N MET A 120 -15.72 -9.03 -12.11
CA MET A 120 -16.74 -9.22 -11.07
C MET A 120 -17.93 -8.25 -11.22
N PRO A 121 -19.14 -8.62 -10.75
CA PRO A 121 -20.27 -7.71 -10.74
C PRO A 121 -20.04 -6.53 -9.77
N VAL A 122 -20.51 -5.34 -10.14
CA VAL A 122 -20.39 -4.15 -9.28
C VAL A 122 -21.29 -4.30 -8.04
N VAL A 123 -20.83 -3.83 -6.88
CA VAL A 123 -21.66 -3.74 -5.67
C VAL A 123 -22.93 -2.93 -5.96
N GLY A 124 -24.08 -3.48 -5.59
CA GLY A 124 -25.40 -2.92 -5.89
C GLY A 124 -26.05 -3.43 -7.17
N SER A 125 -25.34 -4.24 -7.98
CA SER A 125 -25.92 -4.89 -9.16
C SER A 125 -27.04 -5.85 -8.80
N ILE A 126 -28.06 -5.93 -9.66
CA ILE A 126 -29.11 -6.94 -9.53
C ILE A 126 -28.68 -8.15 -10.34
N VAL A 127 -28.57 -9.28 -9.66
CA VAL A 127 -28.11 -10.53 -10.23
C VAL A 127 -29.19 -11.61 -10.13
N LYS A 128 -29.16 -12.56 -11.06
CA LYS A 128 -30.00 -13.75 -11.07
C LYS A 128 -29.13 -14.96 -10.74
N VAL A 129 -29.55 -15.69 -9.73
CA VAL A 129 -29.06 -17.00 -9.36
C VAL A 129 -30.20 -18.02 -9.47
N GLU A 130 -29.92 -19.31 -9.27
CA GLU A 130 -30.94 -20.37 -9.40
C GLU A 130 -32.16 -20.13 -8.50
N GLU A 131 -31.93 -19.64 -7.28
CA GLU A 131 -32.97 -19.40 -6.27
C GLU A 131 -33.80 -18.13 -6.51
N GLY A 132 -33.36 -17.24 -7.41
CA GLY A 132 -34.09 -16.01 -7.71
C GLY A 132 -33.20 -14.81 -8.02
N LYS A 133 -33.78 -13.61 -7.86
CA LYS A 133 -33.10 -12.34 -8.06
C LYS A 133 -32.67 -11.76 -6.72
N GLY A 134 -31.45 -11.25 -6.65
CA GLY A 134 -30.95 -10.57 -5.47
C GLY A 134 -30.01 -9.42 -5.82
N LYS A 135 -29.65 -8.64 -4.81
CA LYS A 135 -28.76 -7.48 -4.92
C LYS A 135 -27.39 -7.83 -4.36
N VAL A 136 -26.34 -7.49 -5.10
CA VAL A 136 -24.96 -7.67 -4.62
C VAL A 136 -24.67 -6.66 -3.50
N ILE A 137 -24.30 -7.14 -2.32
CA ILE A 137 -23.92 -6.30 -1.17
C ILE A 137 -22.40 -6.14 -1.04
N GLU A 138 -21.65 -7.16 -1.42
CA GLU A 138 -20.20 -7.23 -1.25
C GLU A 138 -19.62 -8.23 -2.25
N ILE A 139 -18.40 -7.96 -2.69
CA ILE A 139 -17.62 -8.85 -3.55
C ILE A 139 -16.32 -9.22 -2.85
N ASN A 140 -15.87 -10.44 -3.04
CA ASN A 140 -14.54 -10.90 -2.67
C ASN A 140 -13.78 -11.27 -3.97
N PRO A 141 -12.95 -10.37 -4.51
CA PRO A 141 -12.26 -10.60 -5.78
C PRO A 141 -11.33 -11.82 -5.77
N LEU A 142 -10.62 -12.06 -4.67
CA LEU A 142 -9.63 -13.15 -4.59
C LEU A 142 -10.25 -14.54 -4.54
N LEU A 143 -11.43 -14.67 -3.94
CA LEU A 143 -12.17 -15.94 -3.88
C LEU A 143 -13.21 -16.07 -5.01
N GLU A 144 -13.32 -15.07 -5.89
CA GLU A 144 -14.36 -14.96 -6.91
C GLU A 144 -15.78 -15.18 -6.36
N GLN A 145 -16.02 -14.66 -5.15
CA GLN A 145 -17.27 -14.83 -4.42
C GLN A 145 -18.07 -13.53 -4.33
N VAL A 146 -19.38 -13.66 -4.41
CA VAL A 146 -20.33 -12.54 -4.37
C VAL A 146 -21.35 -12.79 -3.27
N ARG A 147 -21.52 -11.81 -2.39
CA ARG A 147 -22.59 -11.84 -1.38
C ARG A 147 -23.82 -11.19 -1.95
N VAL A 148 -24.91 -11.95 -2.01
CA VAL A 148 -26.19 -11.53 -2.58
C VAL A 148 -27.25 -11.49 -1.49
N GLU A 149 -27.91 -10.34 -1.35
CA GLU A 149 -29.07 -10.13 -0.48
C GLU A 149 -30.36 -10.27 -1.31
N PHE A 150 -31.27 -11.13 -0.85
CA PHE A 150 -32.58 -11.34 -1.47
C PHE A 150 -33.67 -10.48 -0.81
N ASN A 151 -34.85 -10.43 -1.43
CA ASN A 151 -35.98 -9.63 -0.95
C ASN A 151 -36.46 -10.01 0.46
N ASP A 152 -36.20 -11.25 0.89
CA ASP A 152 -36.51 -11.76 2.24
C ASP A 152 -35.41 -11.43 3.28
N LYS A 153 -34.43 -10.59 2.90
CA LYS A 153 -33.23 -10.24 3.69
C LYS A 153 -32.31 -11.42 3.99
N THR A 154 -32.46 -12.55 3.28
CA THR A 154 -31.47 -13.62 3.36
C THR A 154 -30.22 -13.22 2.58
N ILE A 155 -29.06 -13.55 3.14
CA ILE A 155 -27.76 -13.28 2.52
C ILE A 155 -27.10 -14.63 2.25
N LYS A 156 -26.79 -14.89 0.98
CA LYS A 156 -26.03 -16.08 0.57
C LYS A 156 -24.79 -15.70 -0.24
N ILE A 157 -23.81 -16.60 -0.21
CA ILE A 157 -22.55 -16.46 -0.94
C ILE A 157 -22.63 -17.37 -2.15
N TYR A 158 -22.29 -16.82 -3.32
CA TYR A 158 -22.24 -17.56 -4.57
C TYR A 158 -20.87 -17.34 -5.22
N HIS A 159 -20.40 -18.34 -5.98
CA HIS A 159 -19.30 -18.10 -6.91
C HIS A 159 -19.78 -17.27 -8.09
N ARG A 160 -18.85 -16.51 -8.66
CA ARG A 160 -19.10 -15.64 -9.81
C ARG A 160 -19.80 -16.37 -10.98
N GLU A 161 -19.42 -17.62 -11.26
CA GLU A 161 -19.96 -18.40 -12.38
C GLU A 161 -21.46 -18.72 -12.23
N GLU A 162 -21.94 -18.80 -11.01
CA GLU A 162 -23.34 -19.12 -10.67
C GLU A 162 -24.27 -17.89 -10.82
N VAL A 163 -23.69 -16.72 -11.09
CA VAL A 163 -24.36 -15.43 -11.01
C VAL A 163 -24.46 -14.80 -12.39
N LYS A 164 -25.70 -14.58 -12.87
CA LYS A 164 -25.96 -13.83 -14.11
C LYS A 164 -26.35 -12.39 -13.81
N ILE A 165 -25.62 -11.44 -14.37
CA ILE A 165 -25.88 -10.01 -14.20
C ILE A 165 -27.13 -9.62 -15.01
N LEU A 166 -28.16 -9.09 -14.34
CA LEU A 166 -29.38 -8.60 -15.01
C LEU A 166 -29.35 -7.09 -15.22
N HIS A 167 -28.86 -6.36 -14.22
CA HIS A 167 -28.76 -4.90 -14.28
C HIS A 167 -27.54 -4.44 -13.50
N GLU A 168 -26.66 -3.72 -14.19
CA GLU A 168 -25.58 -2.98 -13.54
C GLU A 168 -26.02 -1.54 -13.30
N PRO A 169 -25.90 -1.02 -12.07
CA PRO A 169 -26.00 0.40 -11.85
C PRO A 169 -24.92 1.10 -12.69
N LYS A 170 -25.27 2.23 -13.33
CA LYS A 170 -24.29 3.05 -14.06
C LYS A 170 -23.10 3.33 -13.13
N LYS A 171 -21.88 2.97 -13.57
CA LYS A 171 -20.63 3.39 -12.91
C LYS A 171 -20.60 4.92 -12.88
N CYS A 172 -21.11 5.54 -11.80
CA CYS A 172 -20.78 6.93 -11.50
C CYS A 172 -19.26 6.96 -11.28
N GLY A 173 -18.53 7.64 -12.16
CA GLY A 173 -17.06 7.77 -12.12
C GLY A 173 -16.47 8.45 -10.87
N GLY A 174 -17.25 8.58 -9.80
CA GLY A 174 -16.82 9.11 -8.50
C GLY A 174 -17.60 8.57 -7.30
N CYS A 175 -18.47 7.55 -7.47
CA CYS A 175 -19.39 7.10 -6.41
C CYS A 175 -19.25 5.61 -6.04
N MET A 176 -18.04 5.05 -5.99
CA MET A 176 -17.81 3.80 -5.21
C MET A 176 -17.80 4.08 -3.70
N ASN A 177 -18.72 4.92 -3.23
CA ASN A 177 -18.93 5.23 -1.83
C ASN A 177 -20.06 4.35 -1.31
N LEU A 178 -19.77 3.09 -1.00
CA LEU A 178 -20.63 2.28 -0.12
C LEU A 178 -19.87 1.69 1.08
N ARG A 179 -18.64 2.14 1.34
CA ARG A 179 -17.94 1.96 2.64
C ARG A 179 -17.15 3.18 3.11
N ALA A 180 -17.38 4.36 2.53
CA ALA A 180 -16.85 5.62 3.04
C ALA A 180 -17.91 6.33 3.89
N GLU A 181 -18.56 5.61 4.81
CA GLU A 181 -19.28 6.27 5.89
C GLU A 181 -18.22 6.81 6.88
N GLY A 182 -18.05 8.13 6.91
CA GLY A 182 -17.50 8.82 8.09
C GLY A 182 -15.97 8.97 8.18
N LEU A 183 -15.26 9.27 7.09
CA LEU A 183 -13.89 9.78 7.22
C LEU A 183 -13.87 11.29 7.11
N ASP A 184 -13.58 11.94 8.22
CA ASP A 184 -13.42 13.38 8.33
C ASP A 184 -12.33 13.88 7.36
N GLU A 185 -12.49 15.10 6.86
CA GLU A 185 -11.55 15.70 5.90
C GLU A 185 -10.11 15.79 6.45
N ALA A 186 -9.96 15.91 7.77
CA ALA A 186 -8.68 15.87 8.46
C ALA A 186 -7.98 14.50 8.32
N THR A 187 -8.71 13.42 8.53
CA THR A 187 -8.20 12.04 8.43
C THR A 187 -7.75 11.73 7.00
N LEU A 188 -8.48 12.21 5.99
CA LEU A 188 -8.08 12.08 4.59
C LEU A 188 -6.78 12.84 4.27
N ARG A 189 -6.57 14.01 4.89
CA ARG A 189 -5.32 14.76 4.73
C ARG A 189 -4.15 14.06 5.40
N GLU A 190 -4.35 13.41 6.54
CA GLU A 190 -3.31 12.62 7.21
C GLU A 190 -2.94 11.38 6.40
N LEU A 191 -3.92 10.64 5.91
CA LEU A 191 -3.69 9.46 5.08
C LEU A 191 -2.88 9.81 3.82
N LYS A 192 -3.15 10.95 3.20
CA LYS A 192 -2.39 11.42 2.02
C LYS A 192 -0.92 11.67 2.30
N LYS A 193 -0.53 11.97 3.55
CA LYS A 193 0.88 12.13 3.92
C LYS A 193 1.65 10.80 3.95
N LEU A 194 0.93 9.67 3.99
CA LEU A 194 1.51 8.33 4.04
C LEU A 194 1.78 7.75 2.64
N GLU A 195 1.22 8.37 1.61
CA GLU A 195 1.53 8.07 0.20
C GLU A 195 2.99 8.46 -0.09
N ASP A 196 3.65 7.72 -0.98
CA ASP A 196 5.06 7.96 -1.37
C ASP A 196 5.18 9.01 -2.47
#